data_AF-H6Q831-F1
#
_entry.id   AF-H6Q831-F1
#
_cell.length_a   1.000
_cell.length_b   1.000
_cell.length_c   1.000
_cell.angle_alpha   90.00
_cell.angle_beta   90.00
_cell.angle_gamma   90.00
#
_symmetry.space_group_name_H-M   'P 1'
#
loop_
_entity.id
_entity.type
_entity.pdbx_description
1 polymer ?
#
loop_
_entity_poly.entity_id
_entity_poly.type
_entity_poly.pdbx_seq_one_letter_code
_entity_poly.pdbx_strand_id
1 'polypeptide(L)'
;MYRLVTLALAVLAASAAGQWVSWYPPGALIIPASPVNATHFAAYLGGETVYVKQEGLLFLGTPEEHNAVMQYLYSLCRYVAVDVKNAAQIDDYTVLWAADVYCGNGTMWMPLRWLLLRFSAYVGPVELVNATNATVQTPIGVFHNVAPAGWYYDPATKSVFQIPQHNYSLVMELGRLYAQLSDLKKQLQTLSQNKTALESAVAQLSAKIAELERQRKALEDALRARDAQIQSLLSALQAAKNEADALRRQLEAARAEANALREKVQALNKTWASKVEQLQLQLSQLQLQATEEEGGGFNALSILLLALGGVLVALFVYRRKRAEE
;
A
#
# COMPACT_ATOMS: atom_id res chain seq x y z
N MET A 1 23.02 8.97 57.38
CA MET A 1 22.57 8.21 56.18
C MET A 1 22.12 6.78 56.49
N TYR A 2 22.84 5.98 57.30
CA TYR A 2 22.49 4.57 57.57
C TYR A 2 21.12 4.33 58.25
N ARG A 3 20.63 5.26 59.08
CA ARG A 3 19.32 5.14 59.76
C ARG A 3 18.11 5.38 58.86
N LEU A 4 18.26 6.13 57.77
CA LEU A 4 17.17 6.39 56.82
C LEU A 4 17.00 5.23 55.83
N VAL A 5 18.10 4.57 55.46
CA VAL A 5 18.09 3.39 54.58
C VAL A 5 17.48 2.17 55.28
N THR A 6 17.76 1.99 56.57
CA THR A 6 17.18 0.90 57.37
C THR A 6 15.69 1.09 57.62
N LEU A 7 15.22 2.33 57.78
CA LEU A 7 13.78 2.63 57.91
C LEU A 7 13.03 2.42 56.58
N ALA A 8 13.64 2.79 55.45
CA ALA A 8 13.07 2.56 54.12
C ALA A 8 12.98 1.06 53.76
N LEU A 9 14.00 0.27 54.12
CA LEU A 9 13.99 -1.20 53.97
C LEU A 9 12.97 -1.88 54.89
N ALA A 10 12.78 -1.38 56.11
CA ALA A 10 11.77 -1.92 57.02
C ALA A 10 10.33 -1.64 56.54
N VAL A 11 10.08 -0.47 55.93
CA VAL A 11 8.77 -0.14 55.34
C VAL A 11 8.50 -0.96 54.07
N LEU A 12 9.51 -1.20 53.24
CA LEU A 12 9.40 -2.10 52.08
C LEU A 12 9.17 -3.56 52.49
N ALA A 13 9.84 -4.05 53.54
CA ALA A 13 9.62 -5.38 54.10
C ALA A 13 8.22 -5.53 54.73
N ALA A 14 7.71 -4.49 55.39
CA ALA A 14 6.34 -4.49 55.93
C ALA A 14 5.28 -4.48 54.82
N SER A 15 5.53 -3.79 53.69
CA SER A 15 4.64 -3.81 52.53
C SER A 15 4.60 -5.17 51.81
N ALA A 16 5.67 -5.96 51.89
CA ALA A 16 5.69 -7.35 51.40
C ALA A 16 5.05 -8.34 52.40
N ALA A 17 5.17 -8.08 53.71
CA ALA A 17 4.59 -8.92 54.77
C ALA A 17 3.07 -8.71 54.97
N GLY A 18 2.49 -7.63 54.42
CA GLY A 18 1.04 -7.44 54.40
C GLY A 18 0.27 -8.31 53.39
N GLN A 19 0.95 -9.16 52.61
CA GLN A 19 0.31 -10.00 51.58
C GLN A 19 0.03 -11.44 52.01
N TRP A 20 0.05 -11.74 53.32
CA TRP A 20 -0.60 -12.95 53.87
C TRP A 20 -2.13 -12.79 53.92
N VAL A 21 -2.69 -12.32 52.80
CA VAL A 21 -4.12 -12.12 52.60
C VAL A 21 -4.56 -13.20 51.63
N SER A 22 -5.31 -14.17 52.15
CA SER A 22 -6.43 -14.78 51.41
C SER A 22 -6.08 -15.38 50.03
N TRP A 23 -5.55 -16.61 49.99
CA TRP A 23 -5.28 -17.29 48.72
C TRP A 23 -6.53 -18.02 48.21
N TYR A 24 -7.47 -17.28 47.63
CA TYR A 24 -8.30 -17.81 46.54
C TYR A 24 -7.65 -17.34 45.22
N PRO A 25 -7.73 -18.11 44.12
CA PRO A 25 -7.00 -17.79 42.90
C PRO A 25 -7.39 -16.40 42.37
N PRO A 26 -6.45 -15.62 41.79
CA PRO A 26 -6.71 -14.24 41.37
C PRO A 26 -7.81 -14.10 40.29
N GLY A 27 -8.21 -15.21 39.65
CA GLY A 27 -9.33 -15.28 38.72
C GLY A 27 -10.68 -15.65 39.34
N ALA A 28 -10.74 -15.99 40.64
CA ALA A 28 -12.00 -16.35 41.29
C ALA A 28 -12.82 -15.12 41.70
N LEU A 29 -14.13 -15.25 41.51
CA LEU A 29 -15.11 -14.20 41.75
C LEU A 29 -15.60 -14.30 43.19
N ILE A 30 -15.41 -13.24 43.99
CA ILE A 30 -16.10 -13.13 45.28
C ILE A 30 -17.55 -12.77 44.99
N ILE A 31 -18.47 -13.62 45.41
CA ILE A 31 -19.90 -13.41 45.24
C ILE A 31 -20.64 -13.61 46.57
N PRO A 32 -21.77 -12.91 46.79
CA PRO A 32 -22.65 -13.18 47.91
C PRO A 32 -23.40 -14.49 47.63
N ALA A 33 -22.84 -15.61 48.05
CA ALA A 33 -23.44 -16.93 47.92
C ALA A 33 -23.73 -17.54 49.29
N SER A 34 -24.88 -18.21 49.40
CA SER A 34 -25.29 -18.92 50.61
C SER A 34 -25.28 -20.43 50.35
N PRO A 35 -24.80 -21.26 51.29
CA PRO A 35 -24.86 -22.71 51.13
C PRO A 35 -26.33 -23.15 51.13
N VAL A 36 -26.73 -23.91 50.11
CA VAL A 36 -28.05 -24.55 50.02
C VAL A 36 -27.98 -26.05 50.31
N ASN A 37 -26.79 -26.63 50.14
CA ASN A 37 -26.45 -28.01 50.47
C ASN A 37 -24.94 -28.07 50.80
N ALA A 38 -24.46 -29.17 51.37
CA ALA A 38 -23.07 -29.40 51.76
C ALA A 38 -22.06 -29.13 50.62
N THR A 39 -22.45 -29.32 49.37
CA THR A 39 -21.62 -29.09 48.17
C THR A 39 -22.16 -28.03 47.22
N HIS A 40 -23.30 -27.40 47.55
CA HIS A 40 -24.00 -26.48 46.65
C HIS A 40 -24.30 -25.15 47.33
N PHE A 41 -24.16 -24.09 46.55
CA PHE A 41 -24.40 -22.71 46.97
C PHE A 41 -25.36 -22.04 46.00
N ALA A 42 -26.11 -21.05 46.47
CA ALA A 42 -26.94 -20.21 45.65
C ALA A 42 -26.52 -18.76 45.81
N ALA A 43 -26.47 -18.03 44.70
CA ALA A 43 -26.22 -16.60 44.63
C ALA A 43 -27.24 -15.96 43.70
N TYR A 44 -27.50 -14.67 43.90
CA TYR A 44 -28.34 -13.88 43.01
C TYR A 44 -27.48 -12.80 42.34
N LEU A 45 -27.36 -12.85 41.02
CA LEU A 45 -26.47 -11.98 40.26
C LEU A 45 -27.24 -11.41 39.06
N GLY A 46 -27.35 -10.08 38.97
CA GLY A 46 -27.84 -9.41 37.76
C GLY A 46 -29.26 -9.73 37.33
N GLY A 47 -30.12 -10.25 38.22
CA GLY A 47 -31.48 -10.67 37.87
C GLY A 47 -31.67 -12.18 37.81
N GLU A 48 -30.57 -12.93 37.80
CA GLU A 48 -30.53 -14.38 37.61
C GLU A 48 -30.13 -15.11 38.92
N THR A 49 -30.69 -16.30 39.10
CA THR A 49 -30.30 -17.22 40.18
C THR A 49 -29.15 -18.09 39.71
N VAL A 50 -28.02 -17.98 40.39
CA VAL A 50 -26.82 -18.75 40.08
C VAL A 50 -26.64 -19.84 41.12
N TYR A 51 -26.80 -21.09 40.69
CA TYR A 51 -26.47 -22.25 41.51
C TYR A 51 -25.01 -22.63 41.27
N VAL A 52 -24.23 -22.70 42.33
CA VAL A 52 -22.81 -23.07 42.27
C VAL A 52 -22.64 -24.45 42.88
N LYS A 53 -22.09 -25.37 42.11
CA LYS A 53 -21.76 -26.73 42.53
C LYS A 53 -20.25 -26.89 42.60
N GLN A 54 -19.75 -27.38 43.74
CA GLN A 54 -18.35 -27.77 43.86
C GLN A 54 -18.05 -28.94 42.91
N GLU A 55 -17.11 -28.73 41.99
CA GLU A 55 -16.73 -29.78 41.03
C GLU A 55 -16.01 -30.94 41.73
N GLY A 56 -16.33 -32.17 41.30
CA GLY A 56 -15.66 -33.39 41.76
C GLY A 56 -15.91 -33.77 43.22
N LEU A 57 -16.87 -33.12 43.90
CA LEU A 57 -17.19 -33.38 45.30
C LEU A 57 -18.62 -33.86 45.48
N LEU A 58 -18.79 -34.96 46.21
CA LEU A 58 -20.09 -35.51 46.58
C LEU A 58 -20.18 -35.60 48.11
N PHE A 59 -21.37 -35.31 48.64
CA PHE A 59 -21.71 -35.51 50.04
C PHE A 59 -22.65 -36.72 50.16
N LEU A 60 -22.23 -37.72 50.93
CA LEU A 60 -22.91 -39.01 51.15
C LEU A 60 -23.17 -39.26 52.65
N GLY A 61 -23.19 -38.19 53.46
CA GLY A 61 -23.41 -38.29 54.90
C GLY A 61 -24.86 -38.49 55.29
N THR A 62 -25.03 -38.91 56.54
CA THR A 62 -26.31 -38.97 57.24
C THR A 62 -26.96 -37.58 57.37
N PRO A 63 -28.28 -37.48 57.60
CA PRO A 63 -28.95 -36.20 57.85
C PRO A 63 -28.33 -35.39 59.01
N GLU A 64 -27.83 -36.07 60.04
CA GLU A 64 -27.17 -35.46 61.20
C GLU A 64 -25.84 -34.82 60.80
N GLU A 65 -25.02 -35.53 60.01
CA GLU A 65 -23.78 -35.00 59.45
C GLU A 65 -24.04 -33.86 58.48
N HIS A 66 -25.11 -33.94 57.70
CA HIS A 66 -25.53 -32.86 56.79
C HIS A 66 -25.80 -31.57 57.58
N ASN A 67 -26.55 -31.66 58.67
CA ASN A 67 -26.87 -30.50 59.51
C ASN A 67 -25.61 -29.91 60.16
N ALA A 68 -24.71 -30.75 60.66
CA ALA A 68 -23.43 -30.30 61.23
C ALA A 68 -22.55 -29.59 60.18
N VAL A 69 -22.49 -30.14 58.97
CA VAL A 69 -21.79 -29.54 57.83
C VAL A 69 -22.39 -28.19 57.48
N MET A 70 -23.72 -28.09 57.36
CA MET A 70 -24.39 -26.85 56.99
C MET A 70 -24.14 -25.75 58.02
N GLN A 71 -24.26 -26.04 59.32
CA GLN A 71 -23.93 -25.10 60.39
C GLN A 71 -22.48 -24.63 60.31
N TYR A 72 -21.56 -25.56 60.05
CA TYR A 72 -20.16 -25.23 59.88
C TYR A 72 -19.91 -24.33 58.65
N LEU A 73 -20.53 -24.63 57.51
CA LEU A 73 -20.45 -23.82 56.29
C LEU A 73 -21.01 -22.41 56.53
N TYR A 74 -22.15 -22.26 57.19
CA TYR A 74 -22.69 -20.94 57.54
C TYR A 74 -21.73 -20.13 58.42
N SER A 75 -20.99 -20.78 59.32
CA SER A 75 -20.02 -20.10 60.19
C SER A 75 -18.72 -19.70 59.49
N LEU A 76 -18.26 -20.52 58.54
CA LEU A 76 -16.95 -20.35 57.90
C LEU A 76 -17.04 -19.56 56.59
N CYS A 77 -18.08 -19.81 55.79
CA CYS A 77 -18.28 -19.26 54.46
C CYS A 77 -19.03 -17.91 54.52
N ARG A 78 -18.54 -16.96 55.33
CA ARG A 78 -19.13 -15.61 55.38
C ARG A 78 -19.01 -14.89 54.03
N TYR A 79 -17.93 -15.18 53.32
CA TYR A 79 -17.69 -14.81 51.94
C TYR A 79 -17.35 -16.07 51.15
N VAL A 80 -17.81 -16.09 49.90
CA VAL A 80 -17.60 -17.22 48.99
C VAL A 80 -16.90 -16.69 47.74
N ALA A 81 -15.76 -17.31 47.41
CA ALA A 81 -15.04 -17.06 46.18
C ALA A 81 -15.16 -18.28 45.29
N VAL A 82 -15.42 -18.05 44.01
CA VAL A 82 -15.77 -19.10 43.06
C VAL A 82 -14.88 -19.00 41.83
N ASP A 83 -14.09 -20.04 41.56
CA ASP A 83 -13.33 -20.22 40.33
C ASP A 83 -14.16 -21.06 39.36
N VAL A 84 -14.90 -20.38 38.49
CA VAL A 84 -15.86 -21.00 37.58
C VAL A 84 -15.12 -21.78 36.49
N LYS A 85 -15.30 -23.10 36.47
CA LYS A 85 -14.72 -23.99 35.44
C LYS A 85 -15.67 -24.19 34.27
N ASN A 86 -16.97 -24.29 34.57
CA ASN A 86 -18.02 -24.42 33.58
C ASN A 86 -19.28 -23.70 34.04
N ALA A 87 -20.02 -23.11 33.10
CA ALA A 87 -21.32 -22.51 33.33
C ALA A 87 -22.32 -23.08 32.32
N ALA A 88 -23.44 -23.59 32.80
CA ALA A 88 -24.51 -24.15 32.00
C ALA A 88 -25.83 -23.43 32.34
N GLN A 89 -26.52 -22.93 31.33
CA GLN A 89 -27.84 -22.33 31.51
C GLN A 89 -28.89 -23.43 31.70
N ILE A 90 -29.68 -23.33 32.77
CA ILE A 90 -30.77 -24.28 33.07
C ILE A 90 -32.09 -23.76 32.51
N ASP A 91 -32.38 -22.48 32.72
CA ASP A 91 -33.57 -21.80 32.20
C ASP A 91 -33.27 -20.31 31.97
N ASP A 92 -34.29 -19.53 31.59
CA ASP A 92 -34.16 -18.10 31.25
C ASP A 92 -33.66 -17.23 32.41
N TYR A 93 -33.71 -17.71 33.66
CA TYR A 93 -33.32 -16.95 34.86
C TYR A 93 -32.37 -17.72 35.78
N THR A 94 -31.94 -18.92 35.40
CA THR A 94 -31.17 -19.83 36.25
C THR A 94 -29.95 -20.39 35.53
N VAL A 95 -28.78 -20.25 36.16
CA VAL A 95 -27.51 -20.73 35.63
C VAL A 95 -26.80 -21.61 36.66
N LEU A 96 -26.30 -22.76 36.24
CA LEU A 96 -25.49 -23.67 37.06
C LEU A 96 -24.01 -23.47 36.75
N TRP A 97 -23.23 -23.16 37.78
CA TRP A 97 -21.78 -23.08 37.70
C TRP A 97 -21.16 -24.31 38.35
N ALA A 98 -20.40 -25.08 37.59
CA ALA A 98 -19.46 -26.05 38.15
C ALA A 98 -18.13 -25.32 38.41
N ALA A 99 -17.70 -25.30 39.66
CA ALA A 99 -16.62 -24.44 40.09
C ALA A 99 -15.81 -25.03 41.25
N ASP A 100 -14.63 -24.46 41.46
CA ASP A 100 -13.93 -24.59 42.73
C ASP A 100 -14.39 -23.47 43.67
N VAL A 101 -14.93 -23.87 44.81
CA VAL A 101 -15.53 -23.00 45.83
C VAL A 101 -14.53 -22.82 46.96
N TYR A 102 -14.33 -21.58 47.36
CA TYR A 102 -13.48 -21.18 48.45
C TYR A 102 -14.33 -20.44 49.48
N CYS A 103 -14.30 -20.94 50.71
CA CYS A 103 -14.99 -20.31 51.83
C CYS A 103 -14.02 -19.47 52.65
N GLY A 104 -14.43 -18.26 52.99
CA GLY A 104 -13.62 -17.41 53.84
C GLY A 104 -14.40 -16.48 54.75
N ASN A 105 -13.73 -16.01 55.79
CA ASN A 105 -14.26 -15.06 56.76
C ASN A 105 -13.76 -13.62 56.52
N GLY A 106 -13.09 -13.38 55.40
CA GLY A 106 -12.51 -12.10 54.99
C GLY A 106 -11.01 -11.99 55.25
N THR A 107 -10.48 -12.77 56.19
CA THR A 107 -9.03 -12.81 56.49
C THR A 107 -8.39 -14.14 56.08
N MET A 108 -9.13 -15.24 56.15
CA MET A 108 -8.67 -16.58 55.78
C MET A 108 -9.64 -17.21 54.79
N TRP A 109 -9.10 -17.94 53.83
CA TRP A 109 -9.85 -18.59 52.76
C TRP A 109 -9.37 -20.02 52.58
N MET A 110 -10.31 -20.95 52.43
CA MET A 110 -10.01 -22.37 52.28
C MET A 110 -10.86 -22.97 51.17
N PRO A 111 -10.28 -23.83 50.31
CA PRO A 111 -11.05 -24.54 49.31
C PRO A 111 -12.01 -25.52 49.99
N LEU A 112 -13.24 -25.61 49.48
CA LEU A 112 -14.28 -26.51 49.99
C LEU A 112 -13.84 -27.98 49.90
N ARG A 113 -13.01 -28.31 48.91
CA ARG A 113 -12.39 -29.64 48.75
C ARG A 113 -11.43 -30.03 49.88
N TRP A 114 -11.11 -29.11 50.78
CA TRP A 114 -10.36 -29.42 52.00
C TRP A 114 -11.28 -29.57 53.22
N LEU A 115 -12.61 -29.53 53.05
CA LEU A 115 -13.57 -29.88 54.10
C LEU A 115 -13.88 -31.38 54.16
N LEU A 116 -13.54 -32.16 53.13
CA LEU A 116 -13.54 -33.65 53.16
C LEU A 116 -12.79 -34.18 54.37
N LEU A 117 -11.79 -33.41 54.76
CA LEU A 117 -10.90 -33.62 55.88
C LEU A 117 -11.62 -33.56 57.24
N ARG A 118 -12.63 -32.70 57.32
CA ARG A 118 -13.35 -32.41 58.56
C ARG A 118 -14.63 -33.23 58.71
N PHE A 119 -15.12 -33.80 57.62
CA PHE A 119 -16.32 -34.61 57.58
C PHE A 119 -16.11 -35.83 56.68
N SER A 120 -16.10 -37.02 57.27
CA SER A 120 -15.96 -38.32 56.58
C SER A 120 -17.03 -38.60 55.52
N ALA A 121 -18.11 -37.81 55.52
CA ALA A 121 -19.24 -37.90 54.63
C ALA A 121 -18.97 -37.47 53.17
N TYR A 122 -17.80 -36.90 52.85
CA TYR A 122 -17.49 -36.46 51.48
C TYR A 122 -16.61 -37.46 50.71
N VAL A 123 -16.90 -37.72 49.41
CA VAL A 123 -16.17 -38.71 48.59
C VAL A 123 -15.71 -38.14 47.22
N GLY A 124 -14.45 -38.43 46.84
CA GLY A 124 -13.80 -38.13 45.55
C GLY A 124 -12.46 -38.90 45.37
N PRO A 125 -11.90 -39.07 44.15
CA PRO A 125 -10.72 -39.92 43.91
C PRO A 125 -9.43 -39.33 44.49
N VAL A 126 -8.66 -40.14 45.23
CA VAL A 126 -7.34 -39.81 45.77
C VAL A 126 -6.38 -40.97 45.48
N GLU A 127 -5.39 -40.77 44.62
CA GLU A 127 -4.34 -41.75 44.31
C GLU A 127 -3.37 -41.87 45.52
N LEU A 128 -2.64 -42.97 45.71
CA LEU A 128 -1.78 -43.21 46.89
C LEU A 128 -0.36 -43.63 46.49
N VAL A 129 0.66 -43.15 47.20
CA VAL A 129 2.08 -43.42 46.95
C VAL A 129 2.74 -44.03 48.19
N ASN A 130 3.66 -44.98 47.98
CA ASN A 130 4.34 -45.70 49.06
C ASN A 130 5.36 -44.80 49.79
N ALA A 131 5.29 -44.76 51.12
CA ALA A 131 6.12 -43.92 51.98
C ALA A 131 6.49 -44.68 53.26
N THR A 132 7.33 -45.71 53.11
CA THR A 132 7.68 -46.66 54.18
C THR A 132 8.22 -46.00 55.44
N ASN A 133 7.73 -46.44 56.59
CA ASN A 133 8.10 -45.97 57.93
C ASN A 133 7.71 -44.51 58.27
N ALA A 134 6.82 -43.90 57.47
CA ALA A 134 6.27 -42.59 57.75
C ALA A 134 4.80 -42.67 58.20
N THR A 135 4.42 -41.82 59.16
CA THR A 135 3.02 -41.56 59.48
C THR A 135 2.71 -40.13 59.05
N VAL A 136 1.81 -40.02 58.07
CA VAL A 136 1.44 -38.75 57.44
C VAL A 136 0.10 -38.33 58.02
N GLN A 137 0.14 -37.31 58.88
CA GLN A 137 -1.06 -36.70 59.42
C GLN A 137 -1.53 -35.62 58.45
N THR A 138 -2.45 -35.98 57.58
CA THR A 138 -3.14 -35.01 56.74
C THR A 138 -4.44 -34.62 57.41
N PRO A 139 -5.07 -33.52 57.00
CA PRO A 139 -6.38 -33.24 57.56
C PRO A 139 -7.44 -34.28 57.11
N ILE A 140 -7.23 -35.16 56.09
CA ILE A 140 -8.17 -36.25 55.66
C ILE A 140 -8.08 -37.48 56.54
N GLY A 141 -7.11 -37.52 57.44
CA GLY A 141 -6.83 -38.69 58.24
C GLY A 141 -5.33 -38.97 58.33
N VAL A 142 -5.02 -40.00 59.10
CA VAL A 142 -3.67 -40.42 59.40
C VAL A 142 -3.34 -41.65 58.55
N PHE A 143 -2.35 -41.53 57.69
CA PHE A 143 -1.93 -42.60 56.79
C PHE A 143 -0.58 -43.17 57.24
N HIS A 144 -0.49 -44.50 57.32
CA HIS A 144 0.72 -45.20 57.77
C HIS A 144 1.38 -45.91 56.59
N ASN A 145 2.66 -45.64 56.38
CA ASN A 145 3.49 -46.21 55.30
C ASN A 145 3.03 -45.88 53.87
N VAL A 146 1.95 -45.11 53.71
CA VAL A 146 1.41 -44.64 52.44
C VAL A 146 1.00 -43.17 52.58
N ALA A 147 1.12 -42.40 51.51
CA ALA A 147 0.71 -41.00 51.46
C ALA A 147 -0.23 -40.76 50.27
N PRO A 148 -1.29 -39.96 50.43
CA PRO A 148 -2.13 -39.55 49.31
C PRO A 148 -1.32 -38.78 48.25
N ALA A 149 -1.46 -39.15 46.98
CA ALA A 149 -0.75 -38.56 45.85
C ALA A 149 -1.02 -37.06 45.76
N GLY A 150 0.03 -36.32 45.41
CA GLY A 150 0.03 -34.86 45.41
C GLY A 150 0.18 -34.24 46.79
N TRP A 151 0.13 -35.00 47.89
CA TRP A 151 0.49 -34.54 49.23
C TRP A 151 1.91 -34.97 49.60
N TYR A 152 2.71 -34.02 50.09
CA TYR A 152 4.11 -34.20 50.45
C TYR A 152 4.30 -33.99 51.96
N TYR A 153 5.09 -34.86 52.60
CA TYR A 153 5.37 -34.86 54.03
C TYR A 153 6.78 -34.31 54.30
N ASP A 154 6.90 -33.29 55.15
CA ASP A 154 8.19 -32.81 55.63
C ASP A 154 8.58 -33.54 56.94
N PRO A 155 9.63 -34.37 56.94
CA PRO A 155 10.03 -35.15 58.11
C PRO A 155 10.49 -34.31 59.31
N ALA A 156 11.00 -33.09 59.08
CA ALA A 156 11.53 -32.24 60.14
C ALA A 156 10.41 -31.49 60.87
N THR A 157 9.47 -30.94 60.12
CA THR A 157 8.38 -30.10 60.65
C THR A 157 7.07 -30.87 60.86
N LYS A 158 7.00 -32.12 60.39
CA LYS A 158 5.81 -33.00 60.47
C LYS A 158 4.58 -32.45 59.74
N SER A 159 4.77 -31.48 58.85
CA SER A 159 3.70 -30.85 58.09
C SER A 159 3.45 -31.55 56.75
N VAL A 160 2.21 -31.50 56.27
CA VAL A 160 1.78 -32.13 55.01
C VAL A 160 1.15 -31.09 54.09
N PHE A 161 1.58 -31.04 52.82
CA PHE A 161 1.11 -30.04 51.85
C PHE A 161 0.71 -30.67 50.50
N GLN A 162 -0.37 -30.19 49.86
CA GLN A 162 -0.88 -30.69 48.58
C GLN A 162 -0.57 -29.77 47.39
N ILE A 163 -0.22 -30.35 46.24
CA ILE A 163 -0.20 -29.69 44.93
C ILE A 163 -1.41 -30.22 44.10
N PRO A 164 -2.42 -29.41 43.70
CA PRO A 164 -3.68 -29.93 43.12
C PRO A 164 -3.58 -30.41 41.65
N GLN A 165 -4.32 -31.47 41.29
CA GLN A 165 -4.53 -31.97 39.92
C GLN A 165 -6.01 -31.84 39.49
N HIS A 166 -6.30 -31.40 38.25
CA HIS A 166 -7.64 -31.00 37.76
C HIS A 166 -8.28 -32.00 36.76
N ASN A 167 -9.62 -31.94 36.61
CA ASN A 167 -10.41 -32.72 35.67
C ASN A 167 -10.29 -32.12 34.25
N TYR A 168 -9.48 -32.74 33.40
CA TYR A 168 -8.94 -32.08 32.21
C TYR A 168 -9.92 -31.93 31.03
N SER A 169 -11.01 -32.70 30.93
CA SER A 169 -11.81 -32.75 29.67
C SER A 169 -12.57 -31.47 29.34
N LEU A 170 -13.18 -30.82 30.33
CA LEU A 170 -14.00 -29.63 30.13
C LEU A 170 -13.14 -28.36 30.01
N VAL A 171 -12.03 -28.31 30.76
CA VAL A 171 -10.96 -27.32 30.57
C VAL A 171 -10.36 -27.44 29.17
N MET A 172 -10.25 -28.66 28.65
CA MET A 172 -9.80 -28.92 27.27
C MET A 172 -10.84 -28.48 26.22
N GLU A 173 -12.14 -28.68 26.44
CA GLU A 173 -13.19 -28.16 25.52
C GLU A 173 -13.28 -26.64 25.54
N LEU A 174 -13.24 -26.02 26.73
CA LEU A 174 -13.22 -24.57 26.87
C LEU A 174 -11.93 -23.98 26.25
N GLY A 175 -10.79 -24.63 26.48
CA GLY A 175 -9.52 -24.32 25.80
C GLY A 175 -9.62 -24.45 24.28
N ARG A 176 -10.34 -25.47 23.79
CA ARG A 176 -10.59 -25.67 22.35
C ARG A 176 -11.46 -24.55 21.77
N LEU A 177 -12.54 -24.16 22.45
CA LEU A 177 -13.40 -23.07 22.03
C LEU A 177 -12.67 -21.72 22.07
N TYR A 178 -11.86 -21.46 23.11
CA TYR A 178 -11.01 -20.27 23.16
C TYR A 178 -9.96 -20.26 22.04
N ALA A 179 -9.37 -21.42 21.72
CA ALA A 179 -8.46 -21.54 20.60
C ALA A 179 -9.16 -21.29 19.26
N GLN A 180 -10.36 -21.82 19.06
CA GLN A 180 -11.19 -21.56 17.87
C GLN A 180 -11.57 -20.08 17.75
N LEU A 181 -11.96 -19.44 18.85
CA LEU A 181 -12.35 -18.02 18.86
C LEU A 181 -11.14 -17.12 18.61
N SER A 182 -9.98 -17.47 19.17
CA SER A 182 -8.70 -16.80 18.90
C SER A 182 -8.28 -16.95 17.44
N ASP A 183 -8.43 -18.15 16.86
CA ASP A 183 -8.12 -18.39 15.46
C ASP A 183 -9.07 -17.62 14.53
N LEU A 184 -10.37 -17.64 14.82
CA LEU A 184 -11.36 -16.87 14.06
C LEU A 184 -11.11 -15.36 14.12
N LYS A 185 -10.67 -14.85 15.28
CA LYS A 185 -10.26 -13.45 15.44
C LYS A 185 -9.02 -13.13 14.59
N LYS A 186 -8.03 -14.02 14.53
CA LYS A 186 -6.86 -13.87 13.65
C LYS A 186 -7.27 -13.89 12.17
N GLN A 187 -8.15 -14.81 11.77
CA GLN A 187 -8.66 -14.87 10.40
C GLN A 187 -9.40 -13.58 10.02
N LEU A 188 -10.23 -13.03 10.92
CA LEU A 188 -10.93 -11.76 10.71
C LEU A 188 -9.94 -10.59 10.55
N GLN A 189 -8.88 -10.57 11.38
CA GLN A 189 -7.84 -9.54 11.29
C GLN A 189 -7.06 -9.63 9.97
N THR A 190 -6.71 -10.85 9.54
CA THR A 190 -6.06 -11.09 8.23
C THR A 190 -6.97 -10.69 7.08
N LEU A 191 -8.26 -11.02 7.13
CA LEU A 191 -9.24 -10.59 6.12
C LEU A 191 -9.38 -9.07 6.07
N SER A 192 -9.39 -8.41 7.22
CA SER A 192 -9.41 -6.94 7.30
C SER A 192 -8.16 -6.32 6.66
N GLN A 193 -6.97 -6.88 6.95
CA GLN A 193 -5.72 -6.42 6.34
C GLN A 193 -5.73 -6.65 4.81
N ASN A 194 -6.17 -7.82 4.37
CA ASN A 194 -6.30 -8.14 2.95
C ASN A 194 -7.27 -7.19 2.25
N LYS A 195 -8.40 -6.84 2.88
CA LYS A 195 -9.33 -5.84 2.36
C LYS A 195 -8.66 -4.48 2.19
N THR A 196 -7.93 -4.00 3.20
CA THR A 196 -7.21 -2.71 3.09
C THR A 196 -6.12 -2.73 2.02
N ALA A 197 -5.41 -3.85 1.87
CA ALA A 197 -4.41 -4.02 0.83
C ALA A 197 -5.07 -4.03 -0.57
N LEU A 198 -6.22 -4.67 -0.72
CA LEU A 198 -6.99 -4.69 -1.96
C LEU A 198 -7.53 -3.30 -2.32
N GLU A 199 -8.05 -2.55 -1.35
CA GLU A 199 -8.49 -1.16 -1.54
C GLU A 199 -7.33 -0.27 -2.01
N SER A 200 -6.15 -0.42 -1.39
CA SER A 200 -4.93 0.28 -1.84
C SER A 200 -4.53 -0.12 -3.28
N ALA A 201 -4.59 -1.41 -3.61
CA ALA A 201 -4.26 -1.89 -4.95
C ALA A 201 -5.24 -1.34 -6.00
N VAL A 202 -6.54 -1.29 -5.70
CA VAL A 202 -7.56 -0.68 -6.55
C VAL A 202 -7.30 0.81 -6.74
N ALA A 203 -6.96 1.54 -5.68
CA ALA A 203 -6.60 2.95 -5.79
C ALA A 203 -5.37 3.16 -6.70
N GLN A 204 -4.32 2.35 -6.54
CA GLN A 204 -3.12 2.43 -7.40
C GLN A 204 -3.43 2.10 -8.87
N LEU A 205 -4.26 1.07 -9.12
CA LEU A 205 -4.68 0.73 -10.48
C LEU A 205 -5.52 1.84 -11.10
N SER A 206 -6.43 2.46 -10.34
CA SER A 206 -7.23 3.58 -10.82
C SER A 206 -6.36 4.79 -11.21
N ALA A 207 -5.33 5.10 -10.42
CA ALA A 207 -4.37 6.15 -10.72
C ALA A 207 -3.55 5.83 -11.98
N LYS A 208 -3.13 4.57 -12.16
CA LYS A 208 -2.44 4.12 -13.39
C LYS A 208 -3.32 4.23 -14.63
N ILE A 209 -4.61 3.90 -14.53
CA ILE A 209 -5.56 4.04 -15.63
C ILE A 209 -5.69 5.52 -16.02
N ALA A 210 -5.89 6.41 -15.05
CA ALA A 210 -5.99 7.85 -15.30
C ALA A 210 -4.72 8.41 -15.98
N GLU A 211 -3.54 7.92 -15.58
CA GLU A 211 -2.28 8.33 -16.20
C GLU A 211 -2.15 7.82 -17.64
N LEU A 212 -2.50 6.56 -17.90
CA LEU A 212 -2.52 6.00 -19.25
C LEU A 212 -3.52 6.73 -20.17
N GLU A 213 -4.67 7.14 -19.65
CA GLU A 213 -5.63 7.95 -20.39
C GLU A 213 -5.08 9.32 -20.78
N ARG A 214 -4.34 9.99 -19.88
CA ARG A 214 -3.65 11.25 -20.20
C ARG A 214 -2.58 11.05 -21.27
N GLN A 215 -1.77 10.00 -21.15
CA GLN A 215 -0.74 9.66 -22.13
C GLN A 215 -1.34 9.38 -23.51
N ARG A 216 -2.43 8.61 -23.55
CA ARG A 216 -3.17 8.35 -24.78
C ARG A 216 -3.65 9.65 -25.41
N LYS A 217 -4.27 10.55 -24.63
CA LYS A 217 -4.75 11.83 -25.14
C LYS A 217 -3.63 12.71 -25.67
N ALA A 218 -2.49 12.76 -24.97
CA ALA A 218 -1.31 13.48 -25.42
C ALA A 218 -0.75 12.93 -26.74
N LEU A 219 -0.74 11.60 -26.92
CA LEU A 219 -0.36 10.96 -28.18
C LEU A 219 -1.35 11.25 -29.31
N GLU A 220 -2.65 11.23 -29.03
CA GLU A 220 -3.69 11.60 -30.01
C GLU A 220 -3.58 13.07 -30.44
N ASP A 221 -3.26 13.99 -29.52
CA ASP A 221 -3.00 15.40 -29.84
C ASP A 221 -1.71 15.57 -30.66
N ALA A 222 -0.64 14.86 -30.30
CA ALA A 222 0.61 14.87 -31.05
C ALA A 222 0.43 14.33 -32.48
N LEU A 223 -0.35 13.26 -32.65
CA LEU A 223 -0.67 12.71 -33.97
C LEU A 223 -1.42 13.73 -34.83
N ARG A 224 -2.46 14.37 -34.28
CA ARG A 224 -3.20 15.44 -34.97
C ARG A 224 -2.29 16.60 -35.38
N ALA A 225 -1.36 17.00 -34.51
CA ALA A 225 -0.39 18.05 -34.84
C ALA A 225 0.55 17.63 -35.99
N ARG A 226 0.98 16.37 -36.01
CA ARG A 226 1.82 15.83 -37.11
C ARG A 226 1.05 15.73 -38.43
N ASP A 227 -0.21 15.31 -38.40
CA ASP A 227 -1.05 15.27 -39.60
C ASP A 227 -1.24 16.68 -40.18
N ALA A 228 -1.47 17.68 -39.34
CA ALA A 228 -1.54 19.08 -39.77
C ALA A 228 -0.21 19.57 -40.39
N GLN A 229 0.93 19.20 -39.81
CA GLN A 229 2.24 19.51 -40.40
C GLN A 229 2.44 18.85 -41.77
N ILE A 230 2.04 17.58 -41.92
CA ILE A 230 2.13 16.86 -43.20
C ILE A 230 1.27 17.55 -44.26
N GLN A 231 0.04 17.93 -43.94
CA GLN A 231 -0.84 18.65 -44.86
C GLN A 231 -0.24 20.01 -45.27
N SER A 232 0.32 20.75 -44.30
CA SER A 232 1.03 22.00 -44.60
C SER A 232 2.22 21.78 -45.53
N LEU A 233 3.06 20.76 -45.28
CA LEU A 233 4.21 20.45 -46.12
C LEU A 233 3.80 20.00 -47.52
N LEU A 234 2.73 19.22 -47.66
CA LEU A 234 2.18 18.83 -48.96
C LEU A 234 1.72 20.04 -49.76
N SER A 235 1.04 20.99 -49.12
CA SER A 235 0.62 22.23 -49.79
C SER A 235 1.82 23.08 -50.23
N ALA A 236 2.84 23.20 -49.38
CA ALA A 236 4.09 23.91 -49.71
C ALA A 236 4.86 23.23 -50.84
N LEU A 237 4.94 21.90 -50.84
CA LEU A 237 5.58 21.12 -51.92
C LEU A 237 4.86 21.35 -53.26
N GLN A 238 3.52 21.36 -53.24
CA GLN A 238 2.73 21.62 -54.44
C GLN A 238 2.95 23.05 -54.96
N ALA A 239 3.02 24.04 -54.07
CA ALA A 239 3.34 25.42 -54.43
C ALA A 239 4.75 25.54 -55.05
N ALA A 240 5.76 24.96 -54.41
CA ALA A 240 7.14 24.95 -54.92
C ALA A 240 7.25 24.25 -56.28
N LYS A 241 6.50 23.16 -56.50
CA LYS A 241 6.43 22.49 -57.80
C LYS A 241 5.85 23.40 -58.89
N ASN A 242 4.75 24.10 -58.58
CA ASN A 242 4.14 25.05 -59.51
C ASN A 242 5.09 26.21 -59.84
N GLU A 243 5.83 26.73 -58.84
CA GLU A 243 6.84 27.77 -59.04
C GLU A 243 7.99 27.28 -59.93
N ALA A 244 8.50 26.06 -59.70
CA ALA A 244 9.54 25.47 -60.53
C ALA A 244 9.08 25.30 -61.99
N ASP A 245 7.84 24.85 -62.22
CA ASP A 245 7.26 24.74 -63.56
C ASP A 245 7.09 26.11 -64.23
N ALA A 246 6.70 27.14 -63.47
CA ALA A 246 6.60 28.51 -63.97
C ALA A 246 7.98 29.08 -64.36
N LEU A 247 8.99 28.94 -63.50
CA LEU A 247 10.38 29.34 -63.79
C LEU A 247 10.94 28.60 -65.00
N ARG A 248 10.61 27.31 -65.15
CA ARG A 248 11.03 26.52 -66.33
C ARG A 248 10.41 27.08 -67.62
N ARG A 249 9.14 27.47 -67.61
CA ARG A 249 8.50 28.14 -68.76
C ARG A 249 9.13 29.49 -69.07
N GLN A 250 9.46 30.28 -68.05
CA GLN A 250 10.16 31.56 -68.23
C GLN A 250 11.55 31.36 -68.85
N LEU A 251 12.29 30.33 -68.41
CA LEU A 251 13.59 29.99 -68.97
C LEU A 251 13.51 29.61 -70.46
N GLU A 252 12.53 28.78 -70.83
CA GLU A 252 12.32 28.40 -72.24
C GLU A 252 11.90 29.60 -73.11
N ALA A 253 11.04 30.49 -72.58
CA ALA A 253 10.67 31.73 -73.29
C ALA A 253 11.88 32.65 -73.49
N ALA A 254 12.69 32.89 -72.44
CA ALA A 254 13.90 33.69 -72.54
C ALA A 254 14.93 33.09 -73.52
N ARG A 255 15.05 31.76 -73.57
CA ARG A 255 15.89 31.07 -74.57
C ARG A 255 15.38 31.30 -75.99
N ALA A 256 14.07 31.21 -76.21
CA ALA A 256 13.46 31.47 -77.52
C ALA A 256 13.69 32.93 -77.96
N GLU A 257 13.52 33.90 -77.06
CA GLU A 257 13.82 35.31 -77.31
C GLU A 257 15.29 35.55 -77.63
N ALA A 258 16.22 34.93 -76.88
CA ALA A 258 17.65 35.03 -77.15
C ALA A 258 18.02 34.46 -78.52
N ASN A 259 17.42 33.34 -78.93
CA ASN A 259 17.61 32.76 -80.26
C ASN A 259 17.06 33.68 -81.36
N ALA A 260 15.86 34.23 -81.19
CA ALA A 260 15.27 35.16 -82.15
C ALA A 260 16.08 36.46 -82.28
N LEU A 261 16.60 36.99 -81.17
CA LEU A 261 17.51 38.14 -81.19
C LEU A 261 18.82 37.81 -81.92
N ARG A 262 19.37 36.62 -81.69
CA ARG A 262 20.58 36.14 -82.38
C ARG A 262 20.37 36.05 -83.89
N GLU A 263 19.23 35.53 -84.33
CA GLU A 263 18.85 35.49 -85.75
C GLU A 263 18.70 36.90 -86.34
N LYS A 264 18.03 37.82 -85.63
CA LYS A 264 17.91 39.23 -86.04
C LYS A 264 19.28 39.89 -86.19
N VAL A 265 20.20 39.65 -85.25
CA VAL A 265 21.58 40.18 -85.32
C VAL A 265 22.31 39.60 -86.53
N GLN A 266 22.18 38.30 -86.82
CA GLN A 266 22.78 37.70 -88.01
C GLN A 266 22.21 38.26 -89.31
N ALA A 267 20.89 38.45 -89.39
CA ALA A 267 20.23 39.05 -90.55
C ALA A 267 20.70 40.50 -90.76
N LEU A 268 20.71 41.30 -89.69
CA LEU A 268 21.25 42.66 -89.73
C LEU A 268 22.71 42.67 -90.18
N ASN A 269 23.54 41.78 -89.65
CA ASN A 269 24.94 41.68 -90.04
C ASN A 269 25.10 41.39 -91.54
N LYS A 270 24.28 40.50 -92.12
CA LYS A 270 24.24 40.26 -93.57
C LYS A 270 23.83 41.51 -94.35
N THR A 271 22.80 42.23 -93.91
CA THR A 271 22.37 43.48 -94.57
C THR A 271 23.42 44.59 -94.46
N TRP A 272 24.15 44.67 -93.36
CA TRP A 272 25.26 45.60 -93.22
C TRP A 272 26.42 45.21 -94.13
N ALA A 273 26.78 43.93 -94.21
CA ALA A 273 27.80 43.44 -95.13
C ALA A 273 27.46 43.77 -96.59
N SER A 274 26.22 43.52 -97.03
CA SER A 274 25.78 43.86 -98.39
C SER A 274 25.79 45.37 -98.65
N LYS A 275 25.41 46.19 -97.66
CA LYS A 275 25.44 47.65 -97.79
C LYS A 275 26.87 48.20 -97.84
N VAL A 276 27.79 47.60 -97.08
CA VAL A 276 29.23 47.92 -97.14
C VAL A 276 29.78 47.57 -98.52
N GLU A 277 29.47 46.39 -99.05
CA GLU A 277 29.88 45.98 -100.40
C GLU A 277 29.31 46.91 -101.48
N GLN A 278 28.03 47.29 -101.37
CA GLN A 278 27.40 48.24 -102.29
C GLN A 278 28.05 49.62 -102.24
N LEU A 279 28.37 50.14 -101.04
CA LEU A 279 29.09 51.40 -100.88
C LEU A 279 30.52 51.33 -101.43
N GLN A 280 31.20 50.19 -101.27
CA GLN A 280 32.52 49.97 -101.86
C GLN A 280 32.46 49.97 -103.40
N LEU A 281 31.44 49.35 -103.99
CA LEU A 281 31.20 49.38 -105.43
C LEU A 281 30.87 50.79 -105.94
N GLN A 282 30.07 51.56 -105.20
CA GLN A 282 29.81 52.96 -105.55
C GLN A 282 31.07 53.82 -105.46
N LEU A 283 31.91 53.61 -104.44
CA LEU A 283 33.19 54.28 -104.32
C LEU A 283 34.14 53.93 -105.47
N SER A 284 34.22 52.65 -105.87
CA SER A 284 35.06 52.25 -107.00
C SER A 284 34.53 52.79 -108.33
N GLN A 285 33.21 52.84 -108.53
CA GLN A 285 32.58 53.50 -109.68
C GLN A 285 32.83 55.00 -109.71
N LEU A 286 32.73 55.70 -108.57
CA LEU A 286 33.06 57.12 -108.48
C LEU A 286 34.55 57.39 -108.70
N GLN A 287 35.43 56.49 -108.25
CA GLN A 287 36.86 56.57 -108.57
C GLN A 287 37.13 56.34 -110.05
N LEU A 288 36.38 55.44 -110.72
CA LEU A 288 36.42 55.22 -112.16
C LEU A 288 35.88 56.43 -112.95
N GLN A 289 34.78 57.04 -112.51
CA GLN A 289 34.26 58.29 -113.10
C GLN A 289 35.22 59.47 -112.89
N ALA A 290 35.89 59.54 -111.72
CA ALA A 290 36.97 60.51 -111.46
C ALA A 290 38.28 60.19 -112.21
N THR A 291 38.39 59.03 -112.87
CA THR A 291 39.50 58.69 -113.77
C THR A 291 39.14 58.81 -115.26
N GLU A 292 37.85 58.96 -115.62
CA GLU A 292 37.40 59.24 -116.99
C GLU A 292 37.13 60.74 -117.29
N GLU A 293 37.07 61.61 -116.28
CA GLU A 293 37.18 63.07 -116.46
C GLU A 293 38.55 63.55 -115.96
N GLU A 294 39.53 63.61 -116.88
CA GLU A 294 40.80 64.29 -116.65
C GLU A 294 40.58 65.80 -116.47
N GLY A 295 41.09 66.34 -115.35
CA GLY A 295 41.44 67.76 -115.23
C GLY A 295 40.41 68.65 -114.53
N GLY A 296 40.88 69.35 -113.48
CA GLY A 296 40.18 70.49 -112.90
C GLY A 296 39.72 70.25 -111.46
N GLY A 297 40.54 70.69 -110.51
CA GLY A 297 40.31 70.44 -109.09
C GLY A 297 39.01 71.05 -108.56
N PHE A 298 38.27 70.28 -107.77
CA PHE A 298 37.47 70.78 -106.65
C PHE A 298 37.40 69.72 -105.54
N ASN A 299 37.57 70.18 -104.30
CA ASN A 299 37.65 69.44 -103.04
C ASN A 299 36.35 68.68 -102.68
N ALA A 300 36.03 67.60 -103.39
CA ALA A 300 34.94 66.69 -103.00
C ALA A 300 35.36 65.69 -101.90
N LEU A 301 36.66 65.42 -101.78
CA LEU A 301 37.24 64.39 -100.90
C LEU A 301 37.14 64.78 -99.40
N SER A 302 37.22 66.08 -99.08
CA SER A 302 37.08 66.61 -97.72
C SER A 302 35.64 66.63 -97.21
N ILE A 303 34.65 66.84 -98.09
CA ILE A 303 33.22 66.78 -97.73
C ILE A 303 32.80 65.33 -97.46
N LEU A 304 33.32 64.38 -98.24
CA LEU A 304 33.10 62.94 -98.03
C LEU A 304 33.71 62.44 -96.72
N LEU A 305 34.91 62.90 -96.35
CA LEU A 305 35.54 62.58 -95.07
C LEU A 305 34.80 63.20 -93.87
N LEU A 306 34.26 64.41 -94.01
CA LEU A 306 33.42 65.05 -92.98
C LEU A 306 32.07 64.33 -92.80
N ALA A 307 31.45 63.88 -93.91
CA ALA A 307 30.23 63.08 -93.86
C ALA A 307 30.47 61.70 -93.23
N LEU A 308 31.59 61.03 -93.56
CA LEU A 308 32.01 59.76 -92.94
C LEU A 308 32.32 59.91 -91.44
N GLY A 309 33.00 60.99 -91.05
CA GLY A 309 33.25 61.33 -89.65
C GLY A 309 31.96 61.56 -88.87
N GLY A 310 31.00 62.30 -89.43
CA GLY A 310 29.69 62.53 -88.81
C GLY A 310 28.87 61.24 -88.63
N VAL A 311 28.92 60.33 -89.60
CA VAL A 311 28.23 59.03 -89.52
C VAL A 311 28.87 58.10 -88.47
N LEU A 312 30.20 58.09 -88.35
CA LEU A 312 30.91 57.30 -87.33
C LEU A 312 30.65 57.83 -85.91
N VAL A 313 30.58 59.15 -85.73
CA VAL A 313 30.25 59.78 -84.44
C VAL A 313 28.80 59.49 -84.04
N ALA A 314 27.85 59.57 -84.99
CA ALA A 314 26.45 59.21 -84.72
C ALA A 314 26.28 57.72 -84.35
N LEU A 315 27.01 56.82 -85.01
CA LEU A 315 27.03 55.39 -84.70
C LEU A 315 27.63 55.09 -83.32
N PHE A 316 28.67 55.83 -82.92
CA PHE A 316 29.29 55.69 -81.60
C PHE A 316 28.35 56.15 -80.48
N VAL A 317 27.67 57.30 -80.67
CA VAL A 317 26.67 57.81 -79.72
C VAL A 317 25.46 56.88 -79.61
N TYR A 318 24.98 56.32 -80.72
CA TYR A 318 23.87 55.36 -80.72
C TYR A 318 24.23 54.04 -80.01
N ARG A 319 25.46 53.53 -80.17
CA ARG A 319 25.92 52.32 -79.46
C ARG A 319 26.10 52.55 -77.96
N ARG A 320 26.58 53.72 -77.54
CA ARG A 320 26.79 54.05 -76.12
C ARG A 320 25.45 54.16 -75.38
N LYS A 321 24.44 54.80 -75.99
CA LYS A 321 23.13 55.00 -75.36
C LYS A 321 22.35 53.70 -75.15
N ARG A 322 22.63 52.66 -75.94
CA ARG A 322 21.98 51.34 -75.84
C ARG A 322 22.67 50.35 -74.90
N ALA A 323 23.79 50.74 -74.30
CA ALA A 323 24.51 49.96 -73.29
C ALA A 323 24.26 50.47 -71.86
N GLU A 324 23.56 51.61 -71.72
CA GLU A 324 23.16 52.24 -70.46
C GLU A 324 21.65 52.05 -70.14
N GLU A 325 20.91 51.39 -71.04
CA GLU A 325 19.55 50.82 -70.83
C GLU A 325 19.63 49.30 -70.73
#